data_AF-S6A283-F1
#
_entry.id   AF-S6A283-F1
#
_cell.length_a   1.000
_cell.length_b   1.000
_cell.length_c   1.000
_cell.angle_alpha   90.00
_cell.angle_beta   90.00
_cell.angle_gamma   90.00
#
_symmetry.space_group_name_H-M   'P 1'
#
loop_
_entity.id
_entity.type
_entity.pdbx_description
1 polymer ?
#
loop_
_entity_poly.entity_id
_entity_poly.type
_entity_poly.pdbx_seq_one_letter_code
_entity_poly.pdbx_strand_id
1 'polypeptide(L)'
;MWELIDGMSEAEQTADIVPNERDKNVRDVLTHLYEWHCLLIDWVTSNTTGKAKPFLPEPYNWKTYPSMNVEFWKKHQNTPYADSQKMLKKTHKEVMKLIEGFSNDELFSKKYFNWTGTTTLGSYCVSATSSHYDWAIKDIKKALKRYRGSRS
;
A
#
# COMPACT_ATOMS: atom_id res chain seq x y z
N MET A 1 -11.33 2.97 5.13
CA MET A 1 -10.03 2.67 5.77
C MET A 1 -9.79 3.56 6.98
N TRP A 2 -9.82 4.89 6.83
CA TRP A 2 -9.47 5.83 7.91
C TRP A 2 -10.33 5.69 9.15
N GLU A 3 -11.66 5.60 9.00
CA GLU A 3 -12.57 5.34 10.12
C GLU A 3 -12.24 4.05 10.88
N LEU A 4 -11.78 3.01 10.18
CA LEU A 4 -11.43 1.73 10.79
C LEU A 4 -10.19 1.88 11.68
N ILE A 5 -9.14 2.52 11.19
CA ILE A 5 -7.88 2.66 11.94
C ILE A 5 -7.96 3.74 13.01
N ASP A 6 -8.71 4.82 12.76
CA ASP A 6 -8.90 5.92 13.71
C ASP A 6 -9.84 5.51 14.86
N GLY A 7 -10.70 4.52 14.63
CA GLY A 7 -11.61 3.96 15.64
C GLY A 7 -11.02 2.80 16.46
N MET A 8 -9.76 2.41 16.25
CA MET A 8 -9.12 1.35 17.04
C MET A 8 -8.66 1.86 18.40
N SER A 9 -8.90 1.06 19.45
CA SER A 9 -8.32 1.30 20.78
C SER A 9 -6.80 1.06 20.78
N GLU A 10 -6.08 1.67 21.73
CA GLU A 10 -4.62 1.47 21.88
C GLU A 10 -4.24 -0.02 22.03
N ALA A 11 -5.08 -0.78 22.74
CA ALA A 11 -4.90 -2.22 22.90
C ALA A 11 -5.10 -3.02 21.60
N GLU A 12 -5.85 -2.50 20.61
CA GLU A 12 -5.99 -3.12 19.29
C GLU A 12 -4.85 -2.70 18.35
N GLN A 13 -4.36 -1.47 18.51
CA GLN A 13 -3.26 -0.92 17.70
C GLN A 13 -1.93 -1.63 17.98
N THR A 14 -1.73 -2.07 19.23
CA THR A 14 -0.46 -2.65 19.72
C THR A 14 -0.47 -4.18 19.82
N ALA A 15 -1.62 -4.82 19.65
CA ALA A 15 -1.73 -6.27 19.78
C ALA A 15 -1.33 -7.04 18.53
N ASP A 16 -0.96 -8.30 18.73
CA ASP A 16 -0.71 -9.29 17.68
C ASP A 16 -2.03 -9.78 17.07
N ILE A 17 -2.65 -8.89 16.30
CA ILE A 17 -3.86 -9.14 15.52
C ILE A 17 -3.40 -9.57 14.13
N VAL A 18 -3.10 -10.86 13.98
CA VAL A 18 -2.52 -11.47 12.76
C VAL A 18 -3.53 -11.43 11.60
N PRO A 19 -3.44 -10.48 10.65
CA PRO A 19 -4.43 -10.34 9.58
C PRO A 19 -4.24 -11.39 8.48
N ASN A 20 -2.98 -11.78 8.24
CA ASN A 20 -2.58 -12.78 7.26
C ASN A 20 -1.24 -13.43 7.66
N GLU A 21 -0.68 -14.28 6.79
CA GLU A 21 0.54 -15.03 7.10
C GLU A 21 1.79 -14.16 7.23
N ARG A 22 1.82 -12.99 6.58
CA ARG A 22 2.94 -12.04 6.61
C ARG A 22 2.80 -11.06 7.78
N ASP A 23 1.66 -10.38 7.84
CA ASP A 23 1.41 -9.29 8.78
C ASP A 23 1.00 -9.85 10.15
N LYS A 24 1.67 -9.43 11.22
CA LYS A 24 1.45 -9.96 12.58
C LYS A 24 0.57 -9.07 13.44
N ASN A 25 0.37 -7.83 13.02
CA ASN A 25 -0.44 -6.83 13.67
C ASN A 25 -0.93 -5.82 12.62
N VAL A 26 -1.71 -4.82 13.04
CA VAL A 26 -2.26 -3.83 12.11
C VAL A 26 -1.18 -2.89 11.55
N ARG A 27 -0.14 -2.53 12.33
CA ARG A 27 0.95 -1.65 11.84
C ARG A 27 1.66 -2.25 10.61
N ASP A 28 1.82 -3.57 10.56
CA ASP A 28 2.43 -4.28 9.41
C ASP A 28 1.60 -4.09 8.12
N VAL A 29 0.27 -4.09 8.22
CA VAL A 29 -0.61 -3.80 7.07
C VAL A 29 -0.47 -2.35 6.64
N LEU A 30 -0.36 -1.40 7.59
CA LEU A 30 -0.24 0.03 7.26
C LEU A 30 1.08 0.35 6.57
N THR A 31 2.19 -0.23 7.03
CA THR A 31 3.49 -0.03 6.41
C THR A 31 3.58 -0.72 5.05
N HIS A 32 2.90 -1.85 4.86
CA HIS A 32 2.76 -2.47 3.53
C HIS A 32 2.07 -1.55 2.52
N LEU A 33 0.92 -0.97 2.89
CA LEU A 33 0.22 0.00 2.04
C LEU A 33 1.10 1.22 1.74
N TYR A 34 1.80 1.72 2.77
CA TYR A 34 2.73 2.85 2.63
C TYR A 34 3.85 2.56 1.62
N GLU A 35 4.51 1.41 1.68
CA GLU A 35 5.59 1.06 0.75
C GLU A 35 5.08 0.94 -0.69
N TRP A 36 3.87 0.41 -0.89
CA TRP A 36 3.24 0.37 -2.21
C TRP A 36 2.89 1.76 -2.76
N HIS A 37 2.49 2.71 -1.91
CA HIS A 37 2.39 4.11 -2.34
C HIS A 37 3.74 4.68 -2.76
N CYS A 38 4.80 4.41 -1.99
CA CYS A 38 6.14 4.87 -2.32
C CYS A 38 6.62 4.32 -3.67
N LEU A 39 6.35 3.03 -3.96
CA LEU A 39 6.62 2.43 -5.26
C LEU A 39 5.91 3.18 -6.40
N LEU A 40 4.61 3.45 -6.24
CA LEU A 40 3.83 4.17 -7.25
C LEU A 40 4.36 5.59 -7.47
N ILE A 41 4.60 6.34 -6.40
CA ILE A 41 5.08 7.73 -6.46
C ILE A 41 6.44 7.79 -7.16
N ASP A 42 7.39 6.96 -6.72
CA ASP A 42 8.74 6.93 -7.26
C ASP A 42 8.76 6.47 -8.73
N TRP A 43 7.97 5.45 -9.07
CA TRP A 43 7.87 4.94 -10.43
C TRP A 43 7.30 6.00 -11.39
N VAL A 44 6.17 6.63 -11.04
CA VAL A 44 5.55 7.64 -11.90
C VAL A 44 6.43 8.87 -12.01
N THR A 45 7.00 9.36 -10.90
CA THR A 45 7.86 10.55 -10.90
C THR A 45 9.14 10.32 -11.72
N SER A 46 9.77 9.15 -11.58
CA SER A 46 10.98 8.83 -12.34
C SER A 46 10.68 8.79 -13.85
N ASN A 47 9.64 8.07 -14.26
CA ASN A 47 9.34 7.91 -15.68
C ASN A 47 8.82 9.19 -16.35
N THR A 48 8.05 10.01 -15.63
CA THR A 48 7.60 11.32 -16.14
C THR A 48 8.73 12.35 -16.26
N THR A 49 9.80 12.20 -15.49
CA THR A 49 11.02 13.04 -15.58
C THR A 49 12.09 12.46 -16.53
N GLY A 50 11.73 11.46 -17.33
CA GLY A 50 12.63 10.85 -18.33
C GLY A 50 13.63 9.84 -17.76
N LYS A 51 13.50 9.46 -16.49
CA LYS A 51 14.32 8.41 -15.85
C LYS A 51 13.57 7.08 -15.89
N ALA A 52 13.83 6.29 -16.93
CA ALA A 52 13.20 5.00 -17.11
C ALA A 52 13.41 4.09 -15.90
N LYS A 53 12.31 3.61 -15.30
CA LYS A 53 12.34 2.77 -14.10
C LYS A 53 11.20 1.74 -14.14
N PRO A 54 11.43 0.47 -13.78
CA PRO A 54 10.34 -0.49 -13.58
C PRO A 54 9.52 -0.14 -12.33
N PHE A 55 8.26 -0.58 -12.28
CA PHE A 55 7.40 -0.39 -11.10
C PHE A 55 7.94 -1.14 -9.87
N LEU A 56 8.37 -2.39 -10.09
CA LEU A 56 9.03 -3.19 -9.06
C LEU A 56 10.55 -2.93 -9.14
N PRO A 57 11.20 -2.58 -8.03
CA PRO A 57 12.64 -2.35 -8.02
C PRO A 57 13.40 -3.67 -8.18
N GLU A 58 14.55 -3.62 -8.84
CA GLU A 58 15.49 -4.75 -8.87
C GLU A 58 15.89 -5.18 -7.44
N PRO A 59 16.01 -6.49 -7.16
CA PRO A 59 15.95 -7.63 -8.08
C PRO A 59 14.53 -8.23 -8.27
N TYR A 60 13.48 -7.51 -7.91
CA TYR A 60 12.12 -8.05 -7.83
C TYR A 60 11.33 -7.91 -9.14
N ASN A 61 10.47 -8.88 -9.39
CA ASN A 61 9.50 -8.88 -10.49
C ASN A 61 8.15 -9.43 -10.00
N TRP A 62 7.15 -9.52 -10.86
CA TRP A 62 5.81 -9.97 -10.47
C TRP A 62 5.72 -11.41 -9.95
N LYS A 63 6.75 -12.24 -10.17
CA LYS A 63 6.85 -13.58 -9.56
C LYS A 63 7.52 -13.53 -8.18
N THR A 64 8.44 -12.59 -7.97
CA THR A 64 9.26 -12.49 -6.75
C THR A 64 8.85 -11.36 -5.82
N TYR A 65 7.90 -10.51 -6.18
CA TYR A 65 7.39 -9.45 -5.30
C TYR A 65 6.86 -9.95 -3.94
N PRO A 66 6.41 -11.21 -3.75
CA PRO A 66 6.08 -11.68 -2.40
C PRO A 66 7.29 -11.63 -1.45
N SER A 67 8.51 -11.89 -1.93
CA SER A 67 9.71 -11.75 -1.09
C SER A 67 10.05 -10.28 -0.82
N MET A 68 9.83 -9.37 -1.79
CA MET A 68 9.91 -7.92 -1.57
C MET A 68 8.97 -7.47 -0.43
N ASN A 69 7.75 -7.99 -0.41
CA ASN A 69 6.79 -7.67 0.64
C ASN A 69 7.26 -8.14 2.02
N VAL A 70 8.00 -9.25 2.11
CA VAL A 70 8.64 -9.69 3.36
C VAL A 70 9.77 -8.74 3.75
N GLU A 71 10.55 -8.22 2.80
CA GLU A 71 11.56 -7.20 3.10
C GLU A 71 10.95 -5.88 3.57
N PHE A 72 9.82 -5.44 3.00
CA PHE A 72 9.05 -4.31 3.53
C PHE A 72 8.62 -4.54 4.97
N TRP A 73 8.10 -5.74 5.27
CA TRP A 73 7.75 -6.11 6.63
C TRP A 73 8.97 -6.03 7.56
N LYS A 74 10.11 -6.63 7.20
CA LYS A 74 11.35 -6.58 8.00
C LYS A 74 11.83 -5.14 8.26
N LYS A 75 11.80 -4.29 7.22
CA LYS A 75 12.21 -2.88 7.29
C LYS A 75 11.44 -2.09 8.36
N HIS A 76 10.19 -2.44 8.59
CA HIS A 76 9.28 -1.68 9.45
C HIS A 76 9.07 -2.29 10.85
N GLN A 77 9.88 -3.26 11.27
CA GLN A 77 9.71 -3.87 12.59
C GLN A 77 9.91 -2.91 13.77
N ASN A 78 10.66 -1.83 13.57
CA ASN A 78 10.84 -0.76 14.56
C ASN A 78 9.93 0.45 14.32
N THR A 79 8.99 0.40 13.37
CA THR A 79 8.05 1.50 13.09
C THR A 79 6.84 1.39 14.03
N PRO A 80 6.59 2.38 14.91
CA PRO A 80 5.40 2.41 15.77
C PRO A 80 4.10 2.51 14.97
N TYR A 81 2.98 2.07 15.57
CA TYR A 81 1.66 2.16 14.94
C TYR A 81 1.33 3.61 14.52
N ALA A 82 1.50 4.57 15.43
CA ALA A 82 1.21 5.99 15.17
C ALA A 82 1.99 6.52 13.96
N ASP A 83 3.27 6.15 13.83
CA ASP A 83 4.09 6.54 12.69
C ASP A 83 3.63 5.84 11.41
N SER A 84 3.33 4.55 11.45
CA SER A 84 2.81 3.82 10.27
C SER A 84 1.50 4.44 9.74
N GLN A 85 0.59 4.85 10.63
CA GLN A 85 -0.64 5.53 10.29
C GLN A 85 -0.37 6.92 9.68
N LYS A 86 0.53 7.70 10.27
CA LYS A 86 0.92 9.01 9.76
C LYS A 86 1.58 8.91 8.38
N MET A 87 2.49 7.95 8.20
CA MET A 87 3.17 7.66 6.94
C MET A 87 2.17 7.30 5.85
N LEU A 88 1.24 6.39 6.13
CA LEU A 88 0.20 5.98 5.18
C LEU A 88 -0.72 7.14 4.79
N LYS A 89 -1.20 7.92 5.78
CA LYS A 89 -2.06 9.10 5.51
C LYS A 89 -1.32 10.16 4.68
N LYS A 90 -0.03 10.37 4.95
CA LYS A 90 0.82 11.30 4.19
C LYS A 90 0.96 10.82 2.74
N THR A 91 1.39 9.59 2.52
CA THR A 91 1.61 9.09 1.15
C THR A 91 0.31 8.92 0.38
N HIS A 92 -0.82 8.64 1.05
CA HIS A 92 -2.13 8.68 0.39
C HIS A 92 -2.40 10.05 -0.23
N LYS A 93 -2.18 11.15 0.50
CA LYS A 93 -2.35 12.51 -0.04
C LYS A 93 -1.41 12.79 -1.20
N GLU A 94 -0.18 12.31 -1.13
CA GLU A 94 0.80 12.44 -2.23
C GLU A 94 0.37 11.67 -3.47
N VAL A 95 -0.14 10.44 -3.32
CA VAL A 95 -0.69 9.64 -4.42
C VAL A 95 -1.92 10.31 -5.01
N MET A 96 -2.86 10.82 -4.20
CA MET A 96 -4.05 11.50 -4.72
C MET A 96 -3.65 12.74 -5.53
N LYS A 97 -2.75 13.59 -5.00
CA LYS A 97 -2.22 14.74 -5.73
C LYS A 97 -1.53 14.36 -7.05
N LEU A 98 -0.81 13.23 -7.04
CA LEU A 98 -0.15 12.71 -8.24
C LEU A 98 -1.18 12.25 -9.28
N ILE A 99 -2.23 11.55 -8.88
CA ILE A 99 -3.30 11.08 -9.76
C ILE A 99 -4.09 12.26 -10.34
N GLU A 100 -4.42 13.25 -9.51
CA GLU A 100 -5.12 14.48 -9.92
C GLU A 100 -4.34 15.31 -10.95
N GLY A 101 -3.02 15.10 -11.05
CA GLY A 101 -2.16 15.74 -12.03
C GLY A 101 -2.28 15.16 -13.45
N PHE A 102 -2.97 14.02 -13.63
CA PHE A 102 -3.15 13.37 -14.92
C PHE A 102 -4.58 13.54 -15.44
N SER A 103 -4.70 13.66 -16.76
CA SER A 103 -5.98 13.59 -17.47
C SER A 103 -6.56 12.17 -17.52
N ASN A 104 -7.84 12.04 -17.87
CA ASN A 104 -8.46 10.74 -18.08
C ASN A 104 -7.76 9.93 -19.18
N ASP A 105 -7.31 10.58 -20.25
CA ASP A 105 -6.61 9.88 -21.33
C ASP A 105 -5.26 9.34 -20.86
N GLU A 106 -4.51 10.13 -20.08
CA GLU A 106 -3.25 9.70 -19.45
C GLU A 106 -3.45 8.51 -18.51
N LEU A 107 -4.55 8.49 -17.77
CA LEU A 107 -4.85 7.44 -16.81
C LEU A 107 -5.35 6.17 -17.48
N PHE A 108 -6.19 6.26 -18.51
CA PHE A 108 -6.99 5.12 -18.97
C PHE A 108 -6.76 4.72 -20.44
N SER A 109 -6.02 5.50 -21.23
CA SER A 109 -5.65 5.08 -22.58
C SER A 109 -4.52 4.07 -22.55
N LYS A 110 -4.71 2.96 -23.28
CA LYS A 110 -3.65 1.95 -23.46
C LYS A 110 -2.48 2.57 -24.20
N LYS A 111 -1.26 2.25 -23.75
CA LYS A 111 0.00 2.71 -24.36
C LYS A 111 0.16 4.24 -24.43
N TYR A 112 -0.60 5.02 -23.63
CA TYR A 112 -0.36 6.46 -23.53
C TYR A 112 1.06 6.72 -23.05
N PHE A 113 1.46 6.00 -22.00
CA PHE A 113 2.83 5.97 -21.51
C PHE A 113 3.52 4.67 -21.92
N ASN A 114 4.67 4.77 -22.59
CA ASN A 114 5.42 3.60 -23.04
C ASN A 114 5.91 2.71 -21.87
N TRP A 115 6.03 3.27 -20.68
CA TRP A 115 6.50 2.58 -19.46
C TRP A 115 5.40 1.83 -18.70
N THR A 116 4.13 1.93 -19.09
CA THR A 116 3.03 1.13 -18.49
C THR A 116 2.88 -0.26 -19.14
N GLY A 117 3.70 -0.58 -20.14
CA GLY A 117 3.67 -1.87 -20.83
C GLY A 117 2.34 -2.13 -21.53
N THR A 118 1.66 -3.22 -21.18
CA THR A 118 0.37 -3.60 -21.78
C THR A 118 -0.85 -3.07 -21.03
N THR A 119 -0.66 -2.41 -19.89
CA THR A 119 -1.74 -1.88 -19.05
C THR A 119 -1.75 -0.34 -19.06
N THR A 120 -2.68 0.23 -18.29
CA THR A 120 -2.87 1.68 -18.14
C THR A 120 -2.24 2.18 -16.84
N LEU A 121 -1.90 3.46 -16.76
CA LEU A 121 -1.44 4.09 -15.51
C LEU A 121 -2.49 3.92 -14.40
N GLY A 122 -3.77 4.14 -14.73
CA GLY A 122 -4.90 3.98 -13.83
C GLY A 122 -4.97 2.59 -13.21
N SER A 123 -4.63 1.53 -13.94
CA SER A 123 -4.56 0.17 -13.38
C SER A 123 -3.52 0.04 -12.27
N TYR A 124 -2.36 0.67 -12.41
CA TYR A 124 -1.34 0.70 -11.35
C TYR A 124 -1.79 1.53 -10.15
N CYS A 125 -2.42 2.68 -10.40
CA CYS A 125 -3.00 3.52 -9.35
C CYS A 125 -4.04 2.74 -8.53
N VAL A 126 -4.98 2.05 -9.18
CA VAL A 126 -5.98 1.19 -8.52
C VAL A 126 -5.28 0.10 -7.71
N SER A 127 -4.34 -0.61 -8.32
CA SER A 127 -3.60 -1.70 -7.66
C SER A 127 -2.88 -1.27 -6.40
N ALA A 128 -2.32 -0.06 -6.36
CA ALA A 128 -1.59 0.46 -5.20
C ALA A 128 -2.47 1.23 -4.21
N THR A 129 -3.74 1.54 -4.56
CA THR A 129 -4.65 2.33 -3.73
C THR A 129 -5.96 1.60 -3.46
N SER A 130 -7.04 1.92 -4.18
CA SER A 130 -8.42 1.48 -3.90
C SER A 130 -8.54 -0.03 -3.70
N SER A 131 -8.07 -0.85 -4.64
CA SER A 131 -8.12 -2.31 -4.47
C SER A 131 -7.25 -2.80 -3.32
N HIS A 132 -6.15 -2.10 -3.06
CA HIS A 132 -5.24 -2.43 -1.96
C HIS A 132 -5.87 -2.11 -0.60
N TYR A 133 -6.60 -1.00 -0.51
CA TYR A 133 -7.36 -0.63 0.68
C TYR A 133 -8.50 -1.61 0.94
N ASP A 134 -9.19 -2.09 -0.09
CA ASP A 134 -10.25 -3.09 0.05
C ASP A 134 -9.72 -4.39 0.66
N TRP A 135 -8.56 -4.84 0.18
CA TRP A 135 -7.85 -5.97 0.78
C TRP A 135 -7.51 -5.71 2.25
N ALA A 136 -6.87 -4.58 2.55
CA ALA A 136 -6.43 -4.25 3.91
C ALA A 136 -7.61 -4.15 4.89
N ILE A 137 -8.70 -3.48 4.50
CA ILE A 137 -9.92 -3.34 5.30
C ILE A 137 -10.50 -4.73 5.60
N LYS A 138 -10.57 -5.60 4.60
CA LYS A 138 -11.11 -6.96 4.74
C LYS A 138 -10.31 -7.77 5.75
N ASP A 139 -8.98 -7.78 5.62
CA ASP A 139 -8.09 -8.57 6.49
C ASP A 139 -8.08 -8.02 7.92
N ILE A 140 -7.97 -6.70 8.10
CA ILE A 140 -8.00 -6.06 9.42
C ILE A 140 -9.34 -6.33 10.12
N LYS A 141 -10.49 -6.14 9.46
CA LYS A 141 -11.80 -6.40 10.06
C LYS A 141 -11.96 -7.86 10.49
N LYS A 142 -11.53 -8.79 9.65
CA LYS A 142 -11.59 -10.24 9.94
C LYS A 142 -10.76 -10.58 11.18
N ALA A 143 -9.57 -10.02 11.30
CA ALA A 143 -8.67 -10.26 12.42
C ALA A 143 -9.16 -9.59 13.71
N LEU A 144 -9.63 -8.34 13.65
CA LEU A 144 -10.24 -7.64 14.77
C LEU A 144 -11.45 -8.39 15.33
N LYS A 145 -12.31 -8.92 14.45
CA LYS A 145 -13.47 -9.74 14.89
C LYS A 145 -13.03 -10.94 15.72
N ARG A 146 -11.97 -11.65 15.30
CA ARG A 146 -11.42 -12.79 16.03
C ARG A 146 -10.84 -12.37 17.38
N TYR A 147 -10.04 -11.30 17.38
CA TYR A 147 -9.42 -10.75 18.59
C TYR A 147 -10.42 -10.29 19.65
N ARG A 148 -11.49 -9.60 19.22
CA ARG A 148 -12.58 -9.16 20.11
C ARG A 148 -13.35 -10.35 20.67
N GLY A 149 -13.64 -11.36 19.84
CA GLY A 149 -14.35 -12.57 20.26
C GLY A 149 -13.54 -13.48 21.18
N SER A 150 -12.21 -13.45 21.14
CA SER A 150 -11.37 -14.20 22.10
C SER A 150 -11.24 -13.53 23.46
N ARG A 151 -11.82 -12.32 23.63
CA ARG A 151 -11.77 -11.52 24.86
C ARG A 151 -13.13 -11.37 25.55
N SER A 152 -14.20 -11.82 24.91
CA SER A 152 -15.57 -11.91 25.46
C SER A 152 -15.79 -13.27 26.10
#